data_AF-A0A931QUZ1-F1
#
_entry.id   AF-A0A931QUZ1-F1
#
_cell.length_a   1.000
_cell.length_b   1.000
_cell.length_c   1.000
_cell.angle_alpha   90.00
_cell.angle_beta   90.00
_cell.angle_gamma   90.00
#
_symmetry.space_group_name_H-M   'P 1'
#
loop_
_entity.id
_entity.type
_entity.pdbx_description
1 polymer ?
#
loop_
_entity_poly.entity_id
_entity_poly.type
_entity_poly.pdbx_seq_one_letter_code
_entity_poly.pdbx_strand_id
1 'polypeptide(L)'
;NQYIDESKPWEVAKTGDEDHLREILATTAANLLEIAVLLAPFTPETAAKIQNTFGSGVIKPLSGSLFPKHETAPQTAQPAI
;
A
#
# COMPACT_ATOMS: atom_id res chain seq x y z
N ASN A 1 -2.51 -9.62 -1.82
CA ASN A 1 -3.82 -9.04 -2.20
C ASN A 1 -4.96 -9.99 -1.92
N GLN A 2 -4.91 -11.24 -2.38
CA GLN A 2 -5.92 -12.28 -2.11
C GLN A 2 -6.47 -12.29 -0.67
N TYR A 3 -5.61 -12.21 0.36
CA TYR A 3 -6.06 -12.13 1.76
C TYR A 3 -7.05 -10.98 2.04
N ILE A 4 -6.80 -9.79 1.50
CA ILE A 4 -7.68 -8.62 1.65
C ILE A 4 -9.00 -8.86 0.89
N ASP A 5 -8.92 -9.49 -0.28
CA ASP A 5 -10.09 -9.78 -1.12
C ASP A 5 -11.01 -10.83 -0.48
N GLU A 6 -10.43 -11.83 0.20
CA GLU A 6 -11.16 -12.89 0.90
C GLU A 6 -11.70 -12.40 2.25
N SER A 7 -10.91 -11.66 3.02
CA SER A 7 -11.31 -11.15 4.34
C SER A 7 -12.26 -9.96 4.29
N LYS A 8 -12.27 -9.21 3.18
CA LYS A 8 -13.16 -8.07 2.92
C LYS A 8 -13.29 -7.14 4.13
N PRO A 9 -12.21 -6.49 4.58
CA PRO A 9 -12.23 -5.67 5.80
C PRO A 9 -13.28 -4.55 5.78
N TRP A 10 -13.65 -4.05 4.60
CA TRP A 10 -14.72 -3.05 4.45
C TRP A 10 -16.14 -3.59 4.72
N GLU A 11 -16.35 -4.90 4.60
CA GLU A 11 -17.60 -5.57 5.01
C GLU A 11 -17.57 -5.83 6.52
N VAL A 12 -16.46 -6.33 7.06
CA VAL A 12 -16.27 -6.55 8.51
C VAL A 12 -16.43 -5.24 9.29
N ALA A 13 -15.90 -4.13 8.78
CA ALA A 13 -16.07 -2.82 9.42
C ALA A 13 -17.55 -2.39 9.57
N LYS A 14 -18.46 -2.88 8.71
CA LYS A 14 -19.88 -2.56 8.76
C LYS A 14 -20.65 -3.44 9.75
N THR A 15 -20.14 -4.61 10.09
CA THR A 15 -20.75 -5.50 11.09
C THR A 15 -20.45 -5.05 12.52
N GLY A 16 -19.43 -4.20 12.70
CA GLY A 16 -18.99 -3.73 14.01
C GLY A 16 -18.08 -4.72 14.74
N ASP A 17 -17.55 -5.73 14.04
CA ASP A 17 -16.59 -6.68 14.60
C ASP A 17 -15.17 -6.08 14.63
N GLU A 18 -14.91 -5.28 15.67
CA GLU A 18 -13.66 -4.54 15.81
C GLU A 18 -12.43 -5.43 16.03
N ASP A 19 -12.59 -6.56 16.70
CA ASP A 19 -11.49 -7.48 17.00
C ASP A 19 -11.02 -8.21 15.74
N HIS A 20 -11.95 -8.73 14.96
CA HIS A 20 -11.64 -9.37 13.68
C HIS A 20 -11.06 -8.35 12.68
N LEU A 21 -11.63 -7.14 12.63
CA LEU A 21 -11.10 -6.06 11.80
C LEU A 21 -9.66 -5.70 12.19
N ARG A 22 -9.38 -5.61 13.49
CA ARG A 22 -8.03 -5.33 14.00
C ARG A 22 -7.04 -6.40 13.58
N GLU A 23 -7.41 -7.68 13.65
CA GLU A 23 -6.56 -8.79 13.22
C GLU A 23 -6.22 -8.71 11.73
N ILE A 24 -7.22 -8.47 10.87
CA ILE A 24 -7.02 -8.35 9.41
C ILE A 24 -6.07 -7.20 9.09
N LEU A 25 -6.32 -6.02 9.68
CA LEU A 25 -5.53 -4.82 9.41
C LEU A 25 -4.10 -4.94 9.95
N ALA A 26 -3.91 -5.52 11.14
CA ALA A 26 -2.59 -5.77 11.71
C ALA A 26 -1.77 -6.74 10.85
N THR A 27 -2.39 -7.84 10.43
CA THR A 27 -1.76 -8.83 9.53
C THR A 27 -1.36 -8.18 8.20
N THR A 28 -2.24 -7.35 7.64
CA THR A 28 -1.96 -6.64 6.38
C THR A 28 -0.80 -5.65 6.52
N ALA A 29 -0.74 -4.90 7.62
CA ALA A 29 0.36 -3.97 7.90
C ALA A 29 1.69 -4.71 8.12
N ALA A 30 1.68 -5.85 8.81
CA ALA A 30 2.86 -6.69 9.00
C ALA A 30 3.41 -7.21 7.66
N ASN A 31 2.54 -7.75 6.80
CA ASN A 31 2.93 -8.19 5.45
C ASN A 31 3.55 -7.05 4.64
N LEU A 32 3.05 -5.82 4.78
CA LEU A 32 3.61 -4.66 4.08
C LEU A 32 5.01 -4.28 4.60
N LEU A 33 5.27 -4.41 5.90
CA LEU A 33 6.59 -4.22 6.49
C LEU A 33 7.59 -5.27 6.00
N GLU A 34 7.18 -6.54 5.87
CA GLU A 34 8.02 -7.59 5.28
C GLU A 34 8.37 -7.27 3.83
N ILE A 35 7.38 -6.83 3.03
CA ILE A 35 7.61 -6.40 1.65
C ILE A 35 8.60 -5.23 1.59
N ALA A 36 8.52 -4.27 2.52
CA ALA A 36 9.48 -3.16 2.56
C ALA A 36 10.92 -3.64 2.77
N VAL A 37 11.15 -4.68 3.57
CA VAL A 37 12.48 -5.30 3.72
C VAL A 37 12.95 -5.89 2.40
N LEU A 38 12.07 -6.59 1.68
CA LEU A 38 12.39 -7.19 0.38
C LEU A 38 12.62 -6.14 -0.73
N LEU A 39 11.96 -4.98 -0.63
CA LEU A 39 12.11 -3.86 -1.56
C LEU A 39 13.39 -3.07 -1.34
N ALA A 40 13.99 -3.10 -0.15
CA ALA A 40 15.16 -2.29 0.20
C ALA A 40 16.32 -2.31 -0.83
N PRO A 41 16.73 -3.44 -1.44
CA PRO A 41 17.80 -3.44 -2.43
C PRO A 41 17.40 -2.88 -3.81
N PHE A 42 16.10 -2.75 -4.10
CA PHE A 42 15.60 -2.33 -5.42
C PHE A 42 15.00 -0.93 -5.41
N THR A 43 14.20 -0.60 -4.39
CA THR A 43 13.50 0.68 -4.22
C THR A 43 13.64 1.19 -2.78
N PRO A 44 14.87 1.56 -2.35
CA PRO A 44 15.16 1.91 -0.96
C PRO A 44 14.33 3.09 -0.44
N GLU A 45 14.02 4.07 -1.28
CA GLU A 45 13.17 5.21 -0.90
C GLU A 45 11.74 4.78 -0.58
N THR A 46 11.14 3.93 -1.41
CA THR A 46 9.79 3.40 -1.19
C THR A 46 9.74 2.49 0.02
N ALA A 47 10.76 1.63 0.20
CA ALA A 47 10.91 0.81 1.40
C ALA A 47 10.95 1.68 2.68
N ALA A 48 11.74 2.76 2.68
CA ALA A 48 11.84 3.69 3.81
C ALA A 48 10.51 4.40 4.09
N LYS A 49 9.76 4.80 3.06
CA LYS A 49 8.42 5.39 3.22
C LYS A 49 7.45 4.42 3.91
N ILE A 50 7.44 3.15 3.51
CA ILE A 50 6.61 2.11 4.15
C ILE A 50 7.02 1.93 5.62
N GLN A 51 8.32 1.78 5.90
CA GLN A 51 8.84 1.63 7.26
C GLN A 51 8.52 2.85 8.14
N ASN A 52 8.59 4.06 7.60
CA ASN A 52 8.23 5.28 8.33
C ASN A 52 6.74 5.34 8.67
N THR A 53 5.87 4.84 7.79
CA THR A 53 4.41 4.83 8.01
C THR A 53 3.98 3.76 9.01
N PHE A 54 4.51 2.54 8.91
CA PHE A 54 4.00 1.38 9.68
C PHE A 54 4.95 0.90 10.79
N GLY A 55 6.24 1.23 10.74
CA GLY A 55 7.27 0.64 11.60
C GLY A 55 7.31 1.15 13.04
N SER A 56 6.67 2.28 13.35
CA SER A 56 6.62 2.82 14.71
C SER A 56 5.52 2.24 15.60
N GLY A 57 4.68 1.33 15.09
CA GLY A 57 3.48 0.83 15.79
C GLY A 57 2.33 1.83 15.85
N VAL A 58 2.61 3.14 15.67
CA VAL A 58 1.62 4.18 15.38
C VAL A 58 1.70 4.54 13.90
N ILE A 59 0.55 4.54 13.21
CA ILE A 59 0.46 4.88 11.79
C ILE A 59 0.78 6.36 11.57
N LYS A 60 1.76 6.65 10.72
CA LYS A 60 2.09 8.01 10.30
C LYS A 60 1.51 8.32 8.91
N PRO A 61 0.88 9.49 8.69
CA PRO A 61 0.37 9.86 7.38
C PRO A 61 1.45 9.78 6.29
N LEU A 62 1.08 9.26 5.12
CA LEU A 62 1.97 9.24 3.96
C LEU A 62 2.16 10.66 3.41
N SER A 63 3.42 11.04 3.16
CA SER A 63 3.76 12.37 2.60
C SER A 63 3.57 12.46 1.08
N GLY A 64 3.08 11.40 0.42
CA GLY A 64 2.89 11.31 -1.03
C GLY A 64 2.60 9.88 -1.50
N SER A 65 2.51 9.64 -2.81
CA SER A 65 2.34 8.29 -3.38
C SER A 65 3.60 7.45 -3.21
N LEU A 66 3.44 6.18 -2.81
CA LEU A 66 4.53 5.20 -2.73
C LEU A 66 5.06 4.79 -4.11
N PHE A 67 4.15 4.74 -5.09
CA PHE A 67 4.41 4.35 -6.47
C PHE A 67 3.65 5.32 -7.39
N PRO A 68 4.22 6.48 -7.73
CA PRO A 68 3.59 7.40 -8.67
C PRO A 68 3.46 6.74 -10.04
N LYS A 69 2.31 6.95 -10.71
CA LYS A 69 2.10 6.45 -12.07
C LYS A 69 3.04 7.19 -13.02
N HIS A 70 3.63 6.47 -13.97
CA HIS A 70 4.32 7.11 -15.09
C HIS A 70 3.26 7.76 -16.00
N GLU A 71 3.30 9.09 -16.13
CA GLU A 71 2.54 9.82 -17.13
C GLU A 71 3.29 9.72 -18.46
N THR A 72 2.90 8.80 -19.34
CA THR A 72 3.27 8.91 -20.75
C THR A 72 2.44 10.04 -21.33
N ALA A 73 3.06 11.16 -21.72
CA ALA A 73 2.36 12.17 -22.51
C ALA A 73 1.67 11.45 -23.70
N PRO A 74 0.40 11.77 -24.02
CA PRO A 74 -0.24 11.18 -25.19
C PRO A 74 0.66 11.47 -26.39
N GLN A 75 1.08 10.42 -27.11
CA GLN A 75 1.72 10.57 -28.41
C GLN A 75 0.76 11.40 -29.25
N THR A 76 1.11 12.67 -29.48
CA THR A 76 0.41 13.54 -30.41
C THR A 76 0.36 12.79 -31.73
N ALA A 77 -0.85 12.41 -32.16
CA ALA A 77 -1.09 11.88 -33.48
C ALA A 77 -0.48 12.86 -34.49
N GLN A 78 0.63 12.45 -35.09
CA GLN A 78 1.28 13.21 -36.14
C GLN A 78 0.29 13.22 -37.32
N PRO A 79 -0.11 14.38 -37.85
CA PRO A 79 -0.99 14.40 -39.01
C PRO A 79 -0.24 13.72 -40.16
N ALA A 80 -0.82 12.67 -40.71
CA ALA A 80 -0.36 12.10 -41.96
C ALA A 80 -0.35 13.22 -43.01
N ILE A 81 0.84 13.47 -43.57
CA ILE A 81 1.05 14.35 -44.72
C ILE A 81 0.70 13.56 -45.98
#